data_AF-A0A9W9GDD2-F1
#
_entry.id   AF-A0A9W9GDD2-F1
#
_cell.length_a   1.000
_cell.length_b   1.000
_cell.length_c   1.000
_cell.angle_alpha   90.00
_cell.angle_beta   90.00
_cell.angle_gamma   90.00
#
_symmetry.space_group_name_H-M   'P 1'
#
loop_
_entity.id
_entity.type
_entity.pdbx_description
1 polymer ?
#
loop_
_entity_poly.entity_id
_entity_poly.type
_entity_poly.pdbx_seq_one_letter_code
_entity_poly.pdbx_strand_id
1 'polypeptide(L)'
;MQFSLKTIGLISLYAMTVSAASKFAQTCENVETFGNTLRANCREFENGELRPSTLNLNECIKNGKGSLKCGKNGNFQGSCINCSLRGETELYCMCRNVQEGHRFVPTHIDLNKCISNNHGQLGC
;
A
#
# COMPACT_ATOMS: atom_id res chain seq x y z
N MET A 1 -39.07 35.33 37.77
CA MET A 1 -38.50 34.02 38.15
C MET A 1 -38.36 33.20 36.88
N GLN A 2 -37.12 32.97 36.47
CA GLN A 2 -36.70 32.39 35.19
C GLN A 2 -36.79 30.86 35.26
N PHE A 3 -37.54 30.21 34.35
CA PHE A 3 -37.50 28.75 34.20
C PHE A 3 -36.75 28.37 32.93
N SER A 4 -35.71 27.57 33.16
CA SER A 4 -34.57 27.30 32.30
C SER A 4 -34.87 26.32 31.17
N LEU A 5 -34.38 26.67 29.98
CA LEU A 5 -34.43 25.90 28.74
C LEU A 5 -33.51 24.67 28.86
N LYS A 6 -34.07 23.45 28.86
CA LYS A 6 -33.27 22.21 28.89
C LYS A 6 -32.84 21.83 27.47
N THR A 7 -31.54 21.95 27.23
CA THR A 7 -30.80 21.70 26.00
C THR A 7 -31.02 20.27 25.47
N ILE A 8 -31.45 20.16 24.21
CA ILE A 8 -31.50 18.89 23.47
C ILE A 8 -30.05 18.55 23.07
N GLY A 9 -29.49 17.52 23.70
CA GLY A 9 -28.15 17.00 23.36
C GLY A 9 -28.19 16.22 22.05
N LEU A 10 -27.67 16.82 20.97
CA LEU A 10 -27.40 16.15 19.71
C LEU A 10 -26.10 15.33 19.85
N ILE A 11 -26.23 14.02 20.08
CA ILE A 11 -25.09 13.10 20.01
C ILE A 11 -24.80 12.85 18.53
N SER A 12 -23.82 13.56 17.98
CA SER A 12 -23.34 13.34 16.62
C SER A 12 -22.52 12.04 16.58
N LEU A 13 -23.11 10.99 16.00
CA LEU A 13 -22.43 9.73 15.72
C LEU A 13 -21.43 9.96 14.58
N TYR A 14 -20.18 10.28 14.92
CA TYR A 14 -19.08 10.19 13.96
C TYR A 14 -18.85 8.70 13.64
N ALA A 15 -19.33 8.26 12.49
CA ALA A 15 -18.91 6.98 11.92
C ALA A 15 -17.41 7.08 11.61
N MET A 16 -16.58 6.49 12.47
CA MET A 16 -15.18 6.26 12.15
C MET A 16 -15.16 5.23 11.02
N THR A 17 -14.93 5.69 9.79
CA THR A 17 -14.66 4.80 8.68
C THR A 17 -13.32 4.11 8.94
N VAL A 18 -13.38 2.90 9.52
CA VAL A 18 -12.27 1.96 9.46
C VAL A 18 -12.11 1.58 8.00
N SER A 19 -11.27 2.35 7.29
CA SER A 19 -10.68 1.90 6.03
C SER A 19 -9.64 0.86 6.43
N ALA A 20 -10.09 -0.39 6.61
CA ALA A 20 -9.16 -1.50 6.53
C ALA A 20 -8.62 -1.44 5.11
N ALA A 21 -7.39 -0.97 4.93
CA ALA A 21 -6.72 -1.01 3.63
C ALA A 21 -6.85 -2.46 3.12
N SER A 22 -7.65 -2.65 2.07
CA SER A 22 -7.91 -3.96 1.47
C SER A 22 -6.54 -4.53 1.11
N LYS A 23 -6.13 -5.63 1.75
CA LYS A 23 -4.82 -6.24 1.51
C LYS A 23 -4.91 -7.02 0.21
N PHE A 24 -4.21 -6.59 -0.83
CA PHE A 24 -4.36 -7.19 -2.16
C PHE A 24 -4.15 -8.71 -2.14
N ALA A 25 -3.16 -9.22 -1.40
CA ALA A 25 -2.84 -10.65 -1.39
C ALA A 25 -3.92 -11.54 -0.75
N GLN A 26 -4.93 -10.97 -0.08
CA GLN A 26 -6.08 -11.77 0.39
C GLN A 26 -7.03 -12.15 -0.75
N THR A 27 -6.98 -11.44 -1.87
CA THR A 27 -7.96 -11.55 -2.96
C THR A 27 -7.31 -11.62 -4.34
N CYS A 28 -5.97 -11.64 -4.40
CA CYS A 28 -5.22 -11.78 -5.63
C CYS A 28 -4.35 -13.04 -5.56
N GLU A 29 -4.09 -13.61 -6.74
CA GLU A 29 -3.39 -14.88 -6.93
C GLU A 29 -2.31 -14.72 -8.00
N ASN A 30 -1.32 -15.62 -8.03
CA ASN A 30 -0.21 -15.60 -9.00
C ASN A 30 0.55 -14.26 -8.98
N VAL A 31 0.95 -13.84 -7.77
CA VAL A 31 1.63 -12.57 -7.55
C VAL A 31 3.09 -12.67 -7.96
N GLU A 32 3.51 -11.81 -8.89
CA GLU A 32 4.87 -11.78 -9.44
C GLU A 32 5.35 -10.34 -9.66
N THR A 33 6.66 -10.14 -9.64
CA THR A 33 7.29 -8.86 -10.01
C THR A 33 8.18 -9.01 -11.23
N PHE A 34 8.01 -8.12 -12.21
CA PHE A 34 8.92 -7.93 -13.33
C PHE A 34 9.51 -6.53 -13.26
N GLY A 35 10.77 -6.43 -12.81
CA GLY A 35 11.37 -5.14 -12.44
C GLY A 35 10.60 -4.48 -11.30
N ASN A 36 10.04 -3.31 -11.56
CA ASN A 36 9.22 -2.53 -10.63
C ASN A 36 7.70 -2.71 -10.86
N THR A 37 7.30 -3.59 -11.77
CA THR A 37 5.88 -3.86 -12.06
C THR A 37 5.43 -5.09 -11.27
N LEU A 38 4.43 -4.92 -10.42
CA LEU A 38 3.70 -6.00 -9.77
C LEU A 38 2.60 -6.48 -10.70
N ARG A 39 2.46 -7.79 -10.86
CA ARG A 39 1.39 -8.44 -11.62
C ARG A 39 0.70 -9.46 -10.73
N ALA A 40 -0.63 -9.51 -10.81
CA ALA A 40 -1.43 -10.53 -10.14
C ALA A 40 -2.77 -10.72 -10.86
N ASN A 41 -3.46 -11.82 -10.57
CA ASN A 41 -4.86 -12.00 -10.94
C ASN A 41 -5.71 -11.69 -9.72
N CYS A 42 -6.49 -10.61 -9.76
CA CYS A 42 -7.22 -10.09 -8.62
C CYS A 42 -8.73 -10.32 -8.74
N ARG A 43 -9.34 -10.77 -7.66
CA ARG A 43 -10.78 -11.02 -7.58
C ARG A 43 -11.55 -9.71 -7.65
N GLU A 44 -12.49 -9.61 -8.58
CA GLU A 44 -13.47 -8.52 -8.61
C GLU A 44 -14.66 -8.83 -7.68
N PHE A 45 -15.55 -7.86 -7.44
CA PHE A 45 -16.58 -7.98 -6.39
C PHE A 45 -17.98 -8.40 -6.90
N GLU A 46 -18.32 -8.16 -8.16
CA GLU A 46 -19.66 -8.40 -8.71
C GLU A 46 -19.95 -9.90 -8.91
N ASN A 47 -19.01 -10.66 -9.46
CA ASN A 47 -19.15 -12.09 -9.78
C ASN A 47 -18.03 -12.98 -9.21
N GLY A 48 -17.04 -12.40 -8.52
CA GLY A 48 -15.88 -13.07 -7.98
C GLY A 48 -14.85 -13.52 -9.01
N GLU A 49 -14.90 -13.00 -10.25
CA GLU A 49 -13.94 -13.35 -11.30
C GLU A 49 -12.54 -12.84 -10.99
N LEU A 50 -11.53 -13.59 -11.40
CA LEU A 50 -10.14 -13.14 -11.36
C LEU A 50 -9.82 -12.32 -12.61
N ARG A 51 -9.44 -11.06 -12.42
CA ARG A 51 -8.99 -10.15 -13.48
C ARG A 51 -7.47 -10.00 -13.44
N PRO A 52 -6.75 -10.12 -14.56
CA PRO A 52 -5.33 -9.79 -14.60
C PRO A 52 -5.15 -8.30 -14.32
N SER A 53 -4.24 -7.97 -13.41
CA SER A 53 -3.94 -6.60 -13.01
C SER A 53 -2.44 -6.37 -12.90
N THR A 54 -2.03 -5.14 -13.18
CA THR A 54 -0.64 -4.70 -13.09
C THR A 54 -0.57 -3.37 -12.35
N LEU A 55 0.50 -3.17 -11.60
CA LEU A 55 0.77 -1.93 -10.89
C LEU A 55 2.25 -1.61 -10.93
N ASN A 56 2.60 -0.39 -11.30
CA ASN A 56 3.95 0.12 -11.16
C ASN A 56 4.21 0.48 -9.69
N LEU A 57 5.10 -0.25 -9.02
CA LEU A 57 5.41 -0.05 -7.61
C LEU A 57 5.97 1.35 -7.29
N ASN A 58 6.51 2.07 -8.28
CA ASN A 58 6.95 3.46 -8.11
C ASN A 58 5.79 4.42 -7.81
N GLU A 59 4.57 4.06 -8.17
CA GLU A 59 3.38 4.84 -7.86
C GLU A 59 3.04 4.77 -6.37
N CYS A 60 3.48 3.72 -5.66
CA CYS A 60 3.01 3.41 -4.30
C CYS A 60 4.13 3.30 -3.26
N ILE A 61 5.38 3.16 -3.68
CA ILE A 61 6.53 2.94 -2.80
C ILE A 61 7.58 4.03 -2.99
N LYS A 62 8.11 4.54 -1.88
CA LYS A 62 9.23 5.49 -1.84
C LYS A 62 10.40 4.97 -1.00
N ASN A 63 11.58 5.49 -1.27
CA ASN A 63 12.72 5.38 -0.37
C ASN A 63 12.72 6.54 0.63
N GLY A 64 12.40 6.27 1.89
CA GLY A 64 12.52 7.22 2.98
C GLY A 64 13.81 7.02 3.77
N LYS A 65 14.90 7.65 3.34
CA LYS A 65 16.21 7.63 4.02
C LYS A 65 16.76 6.20 4.24
N GLY A 66 16.79 5.39 3.20
CA GLY A 66 17.26 3.99 3.25
C GLY A 66 16.19 2.97 3.60
N SER A 67 14.97 3.40 3.97
CA SER A 67 13.85 2.51 4.29
C SER A 67 12.76 2.60 3.24
N LEU A 68 12.28 1.46 2.72
CA LEU A 68 11.06 1.43 1.90
C LEU A 68 9.86 1.86 2.75
N LYS A 69 8.98 2.69 2.16
CA LYS A 69 7.74 3.18 2.79
C LYS A 69 6.65 3.30 1.74
N CYS A 70 5.39 3.20 2.17
CA CYS A 70 4.27 3.60 1.32
C CYS A 70 4.37 5.10 1.01
N GLY A 71 4.03 5.47 -0.22
CA GLY A 71 4.01 6.86 -0.66
C GLY A 71 3.63 6.97 -2.12
N LYS A 72 2.63 7.81 -2.40
CA LYS A 72 2.19 8.12 -3.76
C LYS A 72 3.32 8.73 -4.58
N ASN A 73 3.50 8.28 -5.82
CA ASN A 73 4.54 8.73 -6.75
C ASN A 73 5.94 8.70 -6.12
N GLY A 74 6.20 7.68 -5.32
CA GLY A 74 7.41 7.58 -4.50
C GLY A 74 8.70 7.34 -5.28
N ASN A 75 8.60 6.73 -6.46
CA ASN A 75 9.71 6.44 -7.37
C ASN A 75 10.95 5.82 -6.68
N PHE A 76 10.73 4.85 -5.79
CA PHE A 76 11.81 4.23 -5.00
C PHE A 76 12.96 3.69 -5.87
N GLN A 77 12.67 3.19 -7.08
CA GLN A 77 13.67 2.62 -7.99
C GLN A 77 14.80 3.60 -8.33
N GLY A 78 14.55 4.91 -8.29
CA GLY A 78 15.57 5.93 -8.57
C GLY A 78 16.68 5.97 -7.51
N SER A 79 16.49 5.29 -6.37
CA SER A 79 17.44 5.27 -5.26
C SER A 79 17.55 3.91 -4.57
N CYS A 80 16.99 2.86 -5.16
CA CYS A 80 17.04 1.49 -4.64
C CYS A 80 17.46 0.52 -5.76
N ILE A 81 18.20 -0.51 -5.38
CA ILE A 81 18.77 -1.52 -6.27
C ILE A 81 18.55 -2.92 -5.69
N ASN A 82 18.81 -3.95 -6.50
CA ASN A 82 18.73 -5.36 -6.10
C ASN A 82 17.38 -5.71 -5.45
N CYS A 83 16.31 -5.20 -6.05
CA CYS A 83 14.96 -5.43 -5.55
C CYS A 83 14.45 -6.81 -5.98
N SER A 84 13.77 -7.48 -5.06
CA SER A 84 13.17 -8.80 -5.27
C SER A 84 11.92 -8.97 -4.41
N LEU A 85 10.88 -9.56 -4.98
CA LEU A 85 9.74 -10.04 -4.22
C LEU A 85 10.12 -11.35 -3.51
N ARG A 86 9.87 -11.42 -2.21
CA ARG A 86 10.04 -12.62 -1.38
C ARG A 86 8.66 -13.08 -0.93
N GLY A 87 8.31 -14.33 -1.26
CA GLY A 87 6.93 -14.78 -1.14
C GLY A 87 6.02 -13.97 -2.06
N GLU A 88 4.84 -13.59 -1.57
CA GLU A 88 3.85 -12.85 -2.37
C GLU A 88 3.78 -11.36 -2.03
N THR A 89 4.26 -10.96 -0.85
CA THR A 89 3.99 -9.60 -0.35
C THR A 89 5.23 -8.87 0.15
N GLU A 90 6.36 -9.53 0.41
CA GLU A 90 7.52 -8.84 0.96
C GLU A 90 8.43 -8.35 -0.17
N LEU A 91 8.47 -7.04 -0.41
CA LEU A 91 9.44 -6.44 -1.32
C LEU A 91 10.72 -6.14 -0.54
N TYR A 92 11.80 -6.84 -0.88
CA TYR A 92 13.14 -6.57 -0.39
C TYR A 92 13.93 -5.73 -1.41
N CYS A 93 14.71 -4.75 -0.94
CA CYS A 93 15.63 -3.96 -1.76
C CYS A 93 16.87 -3.53 -0.96
N MET A 94 17.88 -3.03 -1.67
CA MET A 94 18.96 -2.22 -1.11
C MET A 94 18.70 -0.75 -1.47
N CYS A 95 18.48 0.13 -0.49
CA CYS A 95 18.11 1.52 -0.73
C CYS A 95 19.17 2.50 -0.24
N ARG A 96 19.38 3.58 -1.00
CA ARG A 96 20.35 4.63 -0.69
C ARG A 96 19.90 5.37 0.57
N ASN A 97 20.74 5.37 1.60
CA ASN A 97 20.54 6.12 2.84
C ASN A 97 21.41 7.38 2.83
N VAL A 98 20.76 8.54 2.72
CA VAL A 98 21.44 9.85 2.75
C VAL A 98 22.01 10.21 4.12
N GLN A 99 21.52 9.60 5.21
CA GLN A 99 22.03 9.83 6.56
C GLN A 99 23.26 8.99 6.87
N GLU A 100 23.50 7.92 6.11
CA GLU A 100 24.65 7.03 6.26
C GLU A 100 25.65 7.20 5.11
N GLY A 101 25.94 8.45 4.75
CA GLY A 101 26.93 8.76 3.72
C GLY A 101 26.57 8.19 2.35
N HIS A 102 25.28 8.17 2.00
CA HIS A 102 24.77 7.66 0.72
C HIS A 102 24.98 6.17 0.47
N ARG A 103 25.26 5.37 1.52
CA ARG A 103 25.37 3.92 1.41
C ARG A 103 24.04 3.27 1.06
N PHE A 104 24.10 2.15 0.34
CA PHE A 104 22.93 1.30 0.13
C PHE A 104 22.77 0.36 1.33
N VAL A 105 21.63 0.42 1.99
CA VAL A 105 21.29 -0.40 3.17
C VAL A 105 20.13 -1.34 2.84
N PRO A 106 20.10 -2.56 3.40
CA PRO A 106 19.01 -3.49 3.16
C PRO A 106 17.72 -3.00 3.82
N THR A 107 16.60 -3.18 3.13
CA THR A 107 15.27 -2.83 3.63
C THR A 107 14.21 -3.72 2.99
N HIS A 108 13.10 -3.91 3.68
CA HIS A 108 11.96 -4.64 3.16
C HIS A 108 10.65 -3.94 3.54
N ILE A 109 9.59 -4.20 2.78
CA ILE A 109 8.24 -3.74 3.09
C ILE A 109 7.22 -4.81 2.70
N ASP A 110 6.24 -5.01 3.57
CA ASP A 110 5.04 -5.78 3.24
C ASP A 110 4.11 -4.93 2.37
N LEU A 111 3.98 -5.31 1.10
CA LEU A 111 3.19 -4.64 0.08
C LEU A 111 1.70 -4.57 0.46
N ASN A 112 1.17 -5.47 1.30
CA ASN A 112 -0.19 -5.36 1.82
C ASN A 112 -0.42 -4.08 2.64
N LYS A 113 0.64 -3.41 3.09
CA LYS A 113 0.54 -2.12 3.79
C LYS A 113 0.27 -0.95 2.84
N CYS A 114 0.59 -1.11 1.55
CA CYS A 114 0.57 -0.03 0.57
C CYS A 114 -0.36 -0.30 -0.59
N ILE A 115 -0.64 -1.57 -0.91
CA ILE A 115 -1.32 -1.99 -2.13
C ILE A 115 -2.63 -2.69 -1.78
N SER A 116 -3.69 -2.29 -2.47
CA SER A 116 -5.01 -2.88 -2.39
C SER A 116 -5.48 -3.45 -3.72
N ASN A 117 -6.46 -4.34 -3.63
CA ASN A 117 -7.28 -4.75 -4.76
C ASN A 117 -8.61 -3.97 -4.71
N ASN A 118 -8.85 -3.14 -5.73
CA ASN A 118 -10.06 -2.36 -5.93
C ASN A 118 -10.82 -2.96 -7.12
N HIS A 119 -11.73 -3.89 -6.84
CA HIS A 119 -12.59 -4.51 -7.86
C HIS A 119 -11.80 -5.10 -9.05
N GLY A 120 -10.80 -5.92 -8.76
CA GLY A 120 -9.93 -6.56 -9.76
C GLY A 120 -8.75 -5.70 -10.22
N GLN A 121 -8.58 -4.49 -9.67
CA GLN A 121 -7.51 -3.56 -10.03
C GLN A 121 -6.58 -3.29 -8.86
N LEU A 122 -5.28 -3.55 -9.02
CA LEU A 122 -4.25 -3.20 -8.05
C LEU A 122 -4.07 -1.68 -7.95
N GLY A 123 -3.91 -1.16 -6.74
CA GLY A 123 -3.65 0.27 -6.53
C GLY A 123 -3.16 0.62 -5.13
N CYS A 124 -2.91 1.91 -4.93
CA CYS A 124 -2.69 2.59 -3.66
C CYS A 124 -3.44 3.95 -3.66
#